data_AF-A0A7Y7CHI8-F1
#
_entry.id   AF-A0A7Y7CHI8-F1
#
_cell.length_a   1.000
_cell.length_b   1.000
_cell.length_c   1.000
_cell.angle_alpha   90.00
_cell.angle_beta   90.00
_cell.angle_gamma   90.00
#
_symmetry.space_group_name_H-M   'P 1'
#
loop_
_entity.id
_entity.type
_entity.pdbx_description
1 polymer ?
#
loop_
_entity_poly.entity_id
_entity_poly.type
_entity_poly.pdbx_seq_one_letter_code
_entity_poly.pdbx_strand_id
1 'polypeptide(L)'
;MLTIVMVMISTLAIANDKPTVKVKSVEAKTIAVVAYGYGAAKTDITLKSGNGRVFYKETVVDGSNYAKRLDMSEMPAGEYT
;
A
#
# COMPACT_ATOMS: atom_id res chain seq x y z
N MET A 1 45.81 15.52 -31.69
CA MET A 1 44.98 14.53 -30.99
C MET A 1 43.97 15.31 -30.16
N LEU A 2 42.68 15.26 -30.50
CA LEU A 2 41.63 16.08 -29.87
C LEU A 2 40.89 15.22 -28.84
N THR A 3 40.91 15.60 -27.56
CA THR A 3 40.25 14.84 -26.49
C THR A 3 38.91 15.48 -26.15
N ILE A 4 37.80 14.81 -26.45
CA ILE A 4 36.46 15.25 -26.06
C ILE A 4 36.12 14.56 -24.74
N VAL A 5 36.03 15.33 -23.65
CA VAL A 5 35.60 14.82 -22.35
C VAL A 5 34.09 14.92 -22.27
N MET A 6 33.42 13.78 -22.36
CA MET A 6 31.97 13.68 -22.22
C MET A 6 31.62 13.55 -20.74
N VAL A 7 31.01 14.59 -20.16
CA VAL A 7 30.52 14.57 -18.78
C VAL A 7 29.09 14.05 -18.79
N MET A 8 28.91 12.79 -18.39
CA MET A 8 27.59 12.20 -18.18
C MET A 8 27.07 12.67 -16.82
N ILE A 9 26.20 13.68 -16.83
CA ILE A 9 25.49 14.08 -15.62
C ILE A 9 24.32 13.12 -15.45
N SER A 10 24.51 12.06 -14.67
CA SER A 10 23.45 11.11 -14.35
C SER A 10 22.42 11.81 -13.47
N THR A 11 21.29 12.24 -14.05
CA THR A 11 20.15 12.69 -13.26
C THR A 11 19.56 11.46 -12.58
N LEU A 12 19.86 11.26 -11.30
CA LEU A 12 19.14 10.30 -10.46
C LEU A 12 17.70 10.79 -10.34
N ALA A 13 16.79 10.22 -11.13
CA ALA A 13 15.37 10.40 -10.94
C ALA A 13 14.97 9.66 -9.66
N ILE A 14 14.82 10.40 -8.56
CA ILE A 14 14.24 9.83 -7.34
C ILE A 14 12.72 9.73 -7.60
N ALA A 15 12.26 8.52 -7.91
CA ALA A 15 10.83 8.23 -8.00
C ALA A 15 10.19 8.53 -6.63
N ASN A 16 9.22 9.45 -6.60
CA ASN A 16 8.48 9.84 -5.41
C ASN A 16 7.36 8.82 -5.17
N ASP A 17 7.74 7.58 -4.88
CA ASP A 17 6.79 6.53 -4.49
C ASP A 17 6.36 6.79 -3.05
N LYS A 18 5.33 7.63 -2.90
CA LYS A 18 4.69 7.85 -1.60
C LYS A 18 3.76 6.66 -1.32
N PRO A 19 3.77 6.13 -0.07
CA PRO A 19 2.84 5.09 0.33
C PRO A 19 1.41 5.52 0.04
N THR A 20 0.68 4.71 -0.70
CA THR A 20 -0.71 4.97 -1.06
C THR A 20 -1.57 3.80 -0.65
N VAL A 21 -2.69 4.09 0.03
CA VAL A 21 -3.73 3.14 0.37
C VAL A 21 -5.04 3.61 -0.24
N LYS A 22 -5.75 2.71 -0.92
CA LYS A 22 -7.08 2.93 -1.49
C LYS A 22 -8.02 1.89 -0.92
N VAL A 23 -9.15 2.36 -0.40
CA VAL A 23 -10.24 1.51 0.06
C VAL A 23 -11.48 1.85 -0.75
N LYS A 24 -12.14 0.84 -1.30
CA LYS A 24 -13.39 0.99 -2.07
C LYS A 24 -14.40 -0.05 -1.64
N SER A 25 -15.67 0.35 -1.49
CA SER A 25 -16.77 -0.61 -1.49
C SER A 25 -16.92 -1.17 -2.90
N VAL A 26 -16.95 -2.49 -3.03
CA VAL A 26 -17.10 -3.17 -4.32
C VAL A 26 -18.44 -3.89 -4.44
N GLU A 27 -19.01 -4.33 -3.32
CA GLU A 27 -20.31 -5.00 -3.23
C GLU A 27 -20.93 -4.72 -1.85
N ALA A 28 -22.14 -5.24 -1.59
CA ALA A 28 -22.76 -5.19 -0.27
C ALA A 28 -21.83 -5.84 0.76
N LYS A 29 -21.47 -5.07 1.79
CA LYS A 29 -20.57 -5.50 2.88
C LYS A 29 -19.22 -6.07 2.39
N THR A 30 -18.72 -5.68 1.22
CA THR A 30 -17.38 -6.07 0.75
C THR A 30 -16.55 -4.86 0.37
N ILE A 31 -15.30 -4.82 0.84
CA ILE A 31 -14.34 -3.77 0.47
C ILE A 31 -13.14 -4.35 -0.27
N ALA A 32 -12.59 -3.58 -1.19
CA ALA A 32 -11.28 -3.81 -1.78
C ALA A 32 -10.26 -2.86 -1.15
N VAL A 33 -9.19 -3.42 -0.61
CA VAL A 33 -8.04 -2.70 -0.08
C VAL A 33 -6.89 -2.87 -1.06
N VAL A 34 -6.34 -1.76 -1.52
CA VAL A 34 -5.18 -1.73 -2.42
C VAL A 34 -4.12 -0.84 -1.78
N ALA A 35 -2.91 -1.35 -1.66
CA ALA A 35 -1.78 -0.59 -1.13
C ALA A 35 -0.56 -0.76 -2.04
N TYR A 36 0.17 0.33 -2.27
CA TYR A 36 1.37 0.36 -3.11
C TYR A 36 2.27 1.54 -2.74
N GLY A 37 3.49 1.57 -3.29
CA GLY A 37 4.41 2.69 -3.12
C GLY A 37 4.99 2.81 -1.70
N TYR A 38 4.97 1.75 -0.89
CA TYR A 38 5.59 1.72 0.44
C TYR A 38 7.07 1.27 0.43
N GLY A 39 7.65 1.10 -0.76
CA GLY A 39 9.05 0.67 -0.95
C GLY A 39 9.29 -0.77 -0.48
N ALA A 40 10.54 -1.23 -0.53
CA ALA A 40 10.93 -2.60 -0.18
C ALA A 40 10.84 -2.94 1.32
N ALA A 41 10.33 -2.01 2.15
CA ALA A 41 10.18 -2.22 3.57
C ALA A 41 9.04 -3.20 3.89
N LYS A 42 9.20 -3.95 4.98
CA LYS A 42 8.11 -4.74 5.57
C LYS A 42 6.96 -3.80 5.92
N THR A 43 5.78 -4.09 5.37
CA THR A 43 4.57 -3.26 5.54
C THR A 43 3.46 -4.09 6.17
N ASP A 44 2.94 -3.62 7.31
CA ASP A 44 1.81 -4.26 7.99
C ASP A 44 0.50 -3.54 7.60
N ILE A 45 -0.48 -4.33 7.15
CA ILE A 45 -1.83 -3.87 6.82
C ILE A 45 -2.76 -4.43 7.87
N THR A 46 -3.49 -3.57 8.58
CA THR A 46 -4.37 -3.96 9.68
C THR A 46 -5.73 -3.31 9.50
N LEU A 47 -6.80 -4.09 9.66
CA LEU A 47 -8.16 -3.59 9.79
C LEU A 47 -8.60 -3.74 11.24
N LYS A 48 -8.96 -2.62 11.87
CA LYS A 48 -9.45 -2.58 13.25
C LYS A 48 -10.77 -1.82 13.33
N SER A 49 -11.62 -2.17 14.28
CA SER A 49 -12.77 -1.32 14.65
C SER A 49 -12.32 -0.08 15.40
N GLY A 50 -13.21 0.90 15.53
CA GLY A 50 -12.97 2.14 16.28
C GLY A 50 -12.61 1.95 17.75
N ASN A 51 -12.96 0.81 18.36
CA ASN A 51 -12.53 0.44 19.72
C ASN A 51 -11.19 -0.33 19.77
N GLY A 52 -10.52 -0.51 18.63
CA GLY A 52 -9.20 -1.15 18.53
C GLY A 52 -9.20 -2.67 18.35
N ARG A 53 -10.34 -3.35 18.29
CA ARG A 53 -10.38 -4.80 17.98
C ARG A 53 -9.91 -5.03 16.54
N VAL A 54 -8.92 -5.90 16.36
CA VAL A 54 -8.37 -6.28 15.06
C VAL A 54 -9.23 -7.38 14.43
N PHE A 55 -9.63 -7.17 13.17
CA PHE A 55 -10.39 -8.12 12.36
C PHE A 55 -9.54 -8.76 11.25
N TYR A 56 -8.53 -8.05 10.77
CA TYR A 56 -7.63 -8.56 9.74
C TYR A 56 -6.23 -7.98 9.93
N LYS A 57 -5.22 -8.81 9.65
CA LYS A 57 -3.82 -8.40 9.62
C LYS A 57 -3.11 -9.15 8.50
N GLU A 58 -2.29 -8.43 7.76
CA GLU A 58 -1.40 -8.96 6.73
C GLU A 58 -0.05 -8.28 6.82
N THR A 59 1.00 -9.00 6.44
CA THR A 59 2.34 -8.44 6.30
C THR A 59 2.78 -8.64 4.86
N VAL A 60 3.10 -7.53 4.19
CA VAL A 60 3.66 -7.54 2.83
C VAL A 60 5.17 -7.36 2.93
N VAL A 61 5.89 -8.20 2.19
CA VAL A 61 7.35 -8.16 2.07
C VAL A 61 7.76 -7.67 0.68
N ASP A 62 8.98 -7.15 0.61
CA ASP A 62 9.67 -6.76 -0.63
C ASP A 62 9.00 -5.65 -1.45
N GLY A 63 8.08 -4.89 -0.86
CA GLY A 63 7.43 -3.75 -1.52
C GLY A 63 6.47 -4.11 -2.64
N SER A 64 6.12 -5.39 -2.75
CA SER A 64 5.12 -5.89 -3.68
C SER A 64 3.80 -5.17 -3.50
N ASN A 65 3.10 -4.79 -4.57
CA ASN A 65 1.77 -4.20 -4.47
C ASN A 65 0.79 -5.18 -3.80
N TYR A 66 -0.06 -4.65 -2.93
CA TYR A 66 -1.08 -5.42 -2.23
C TYR A 66 -2.48 -5.11 -2.78
N ALA A 67 -3.28 -6.15 -2.98
CA ALA A 67 -4.68 -6.02 -3.31
C ALA A 67 -5.47 -7.19 -2.69
N LYS A 68 -6.51 -6.88 -1.92
CA LYS A 68 -7.36 -7.90 -1.29
C LYS A 68 -8.82 -7.44 -1.23
N ARG A 69 -9.74 -8.38 -1.47
CA ARG A 69 -11.15 -8.23 -1.12
C ARG A 69 -11.38 -8.79 0.28
N LEU A 70 -12.01 -7.98 1.13
CA LEU A 70 -12.39 -8.36 2.49
C LEU A 70 -13.92 -8.37 2.56
N ASP A 71 -14.46 -9.53 2.94
CA ASP A 71 -15.86 -9.67 3.29
C ASP A 71 -16.08 -9.13 4.71
N MET A 72 -17.02 -8.21 4.86
CA MET A 72 -17.42 -7.56 6.11
C MET A 72 -18.80 -8.06 6.59
N SER A 73 -19.32 -9.14 6.02
CA SER A 73 -20.66 -9.68 6.30
C SER A 73 -20.89 -9.96 7.79
N GLU A 74 -19.87 -10.49 8.47
CA GLU A 74 -19.86 -10.83 9.90
C GLU A 74 -19.38 -9.69 10.80
N MET A 75 -19.01 -8.54 10.23
CA MET A 75 -18.50 -7.39 11.01
C MET A 75 -19.67 -6.59 11.60
N PRO A 76 -19.61 -6.21 12.89
CA PRO A 76 -20.62 -5.34 13.50
C PRO A 76 -20.73 -4.00 12.77
N ALA A 77 -21.89 -3.34 12.84
CA ALA A 77 -22.00 -1.97 12.38
C ALA A 77 -21.11 -1.04 13.22
N GLY A 78 -20.35 -0.15 12.58
CA GLY A 78 -19.45 0.77 13.27
C GLY A 78 -18.38 1.34 12.35
N GLU A 79 -17.46 2.10 12.96
CA GLU A 79 -16.30 2.68 12.29
C GLU A 79 -15.10 1.74 12.32
N TYR A 80 -14.28 1.81 11.28
CA TYR A 80 -13.11 0.98 11.07
C TYR A 80 -11.93 1.82 10.54
N THR A 81 -10.71 1.40 10.85
CA THR A 81 -9.46 2.01 10.38
C THR A 81 -8.51 0.93 9.87
#